data_AF-A0A918SHJ2-F1
#
_entry.id   AF-A0A918SHJ2-F1
#
_cell.length_a   1.000
_cell.length_b   1.000
_cell.length_c   1.000
_cell.angle_alpha   90.00
_cell.angle_beta   90.00
_cell.angle_gamma   90.00
#
_symmetry.space_group_name_H-M   'P 1'
#
loop_
_entity.id
_entity.type
_entity.pdbx_description
1 polymer ?
#
loop_
_entity_poly.entity_id
_entity_poly.type
_entity_poly.pdbx_seq_one_letter_code
_entity_poly.pdbx_strand_id
1 'polypeptide(L)' 'MRQYKNFNEIERDKRLLKLQMEIDKEKMILSYNYTKESLAPVNLIKNMAGTVFKSAVILKGANKVLGMIGGKKDEK' A
#
# COMPACT_ATOMS: atom_id res chain seq x y z
N MET A 1 -36.52 5.86 -1.42
CA MET A 1 -36.78 4.75 -0.46
C MET A 1 -37.10 3.50 -1.25
N ARG A 2 -36.52 2.35 -0.89
CA ARG A 2 -36.99 1.07 -1.45
C ARG A 2 -38.40 0.81 -0.94
N GLN A 3 -39.30 0.45 -1.85
CA GLN A 3 -40.63 -0.05 -1.48
C GLN A 3 -40.55 -1.57 -1.37
N TYR A 4 -40.80 -2.08 -0.16
CA TYR A 4 -40.83 -3.50 0.11
C TYR A 4 -42.23 -4.04 -0.19
N LYS A 5 -42.31 -5.12 -0.97
CA LYS A 5 -43.61 -5.72 -1.33
C LYS A 5 -44.11 -6.69 -0.26
N ASN A 6 -43.21 -7.20 0.59
CA ASN A 6 -43.52 -8.16 1.64
C ASN A 6 -42.48 -8.11 2.78
N PHE A 7 -42.85 -8.66 3.93
CA PHE A 7 -41.98 -8.70 5.11
C PHE A 7 -40.71 -9.56 4.90
N ASN A 8 -40.79 -10.59 4.04
CA ASN A 8 -39.66 -11.47 3.74
C ASN A 8 -38.51 -10.74 3.03
N GLU A 9 -38.80 -9.73 2.20
CA GLU A 9 -37.79 -8.88 1.59
C GLU A 9 -37.06 -8.04 2.65
N ILE A 10 -37.78 -7.49 3.62
CA ILE A 10 -37.21 -6.71 4.73
C ILE A 10 -36.27 -7.59 5.55
N GLU A 11 -36.70 -8.81 5.87
CA GLU A 11 -35.90 -9.73 6.67
C GLU A 11 -34.65 -10.23 5.91
N ARG A 12 -34.74 -10.44 4.59
CA ARG A 12 -33.58 -10.73 3.75
C ARG A 12 -32.58 -9.58 3.74
N ASP A 13 -33.04 -8.34 3.51
CA ASP A 13 -32.17 -7.16 3.54
C ASP A 13 -31.55 -6.97 4.93
N LYS A 14 -32.31 -7.18 6.01
CA LYS A 14 -31.79 -7.12 7.38
C LYS A 14 -30.71 -8.16 7.63
N ARG A 15 -30.86 -9.39 7.12
CA ARG A 15 -29.84 -10.44 7.21
C ARG A 15 -28.60 -10.06 6.41
N LEU A 16 -28.77 -9.51 5.22
CA LEU A 16 -27.66 -9.05 4.37
C LEU A 16 -26.88 -7.92 5.06
N LEU A 17 -27.58 -6.95 5.65
CA LEU A 17 -26.97 -5.87 6.43
C LEU A 17 -26.17 -6.40 7.63
N LYS A 18 -26.71 -7.39 8.35
CA LYS A 18 -25.97 -8.02 9.46
C LYS A 18 -24.69 -8.69 8.96
N LEU A 19 -24.78 -9.47 7.88
CA LEU A 19 -23.61 -10.13 7.29
C LEU A 19 -22.56 -9.12 6.82
N GLN A 20 -22.99 -8.04 6.15
CA GLN A 20 -22.09 -6.97 5.72
C GLN A 20 -21.41 -6.30 6.91
N MET A 21 -22.16 -6.04 7.99
CA MET A 21 -21.62 -5.44 9.21
C MET A 21 -20.59 -6.35 9.89
N GLU A 22 -20.79 -7.68 9.88
CA GLU A 22 -19.81 -8.65 10.38
C GLU A 22 -18.53 -8.64 9.53
N ILE A 23 -18.66 -8.64 8.20
CA ILE A 23 -17.54 -8.54 7.26
C ILE A 23 -16.74 -7.24 7.51
N ASP A 24 -17.44 -6.12 7.66
CA ASP A 24 -16.80 -4.82 7.86
C ASP A 24 -16.06 -4.75 9.19
N LYS A 25 -16.60 -5.39 10.24
CA LYS A 25 -15.93 -5.52 11.54
C LYS A 25 -14.62 -6.31 11.42
N GLU A 26 -14.65 -7.45 10.74
CA GLU A 26 -13.44 -8.25 10.51
C GLU A 26 -12.41 -7.51 9.67
N LYS A 27 -12.84 -6.85 8.58
CA LYS A 27 -11.97 -6.01 7.76
C LYS A 27 -11.35 -4.87 8.55
N MET A 28 -12.09 -4.25 9.46
CA MET A 28 -11.55 -3.17 10.31
C MET A 28 -10.48 -3.70 11.25
N ILE A 29 -10.70 -4.85 11.88
CA ILE A 29 -9.70 -5.50 12.75
C ILE A 29 -8.46 -5.87 11.94
N LEU A 30 -8.64 -6.46 10.76
CA LEU A 30 -7.54 -6.82 9.86
C LEU A 30 -6.76 -5.58 9.40
N SER A 31 -7.47 -4.52 9.00
CA SER A 31 -6.87 -3.26 8.55
C SER A 31 -6.12 -2.57 9.69
N TYR A 32 -6.66 -2.60 10.91
CA TYR A 32 -5.98 -2.07 12.09
C TYR A 32 -4.70 -2.85 12.39
N ASN A 33 -4.76 -4.18 12.36
CA ASN A 33 -3.59 -5.03 12.57
C ASN A 33 -2.53 -4.82 11.49
N TYR A 34 -2.93 -4.80 10.22
CA TYR A 34 -2.05 -4.52 9.08
C TYR A 34 -1.44 -3.13 9.16
N THR A 35 -2.24 -2.12 9.52
CA THR A 35 -1.74 -0.75 9.68
C THR A 35 -0.74 -0.68 10.84
N LYS A 36 -1.05 -1.29 11.99
CA LYS A 36 -0.13 -1.37 13.13
C LYS A 36 1.18 -2.09 12.77
N GLU A 37 1.10 -3.15 11.98
CA GLU A 37 2.28 -3.88 11.51
C GLU A 37 3.06 -3.06 10.46
N SER A 38 2.40 -2.43 9.50
CA SER A 38 3.04 -1.61 8.45
C SER A 38 3.65 -0.32 9.00
N LEU A 39 3.05 0.27 10.03
CA LEU A 39 3.55 1.44 10.76
C LEU A 39 4.53 1.04 11.86
N ALA A 40 4.78 -0.25 12.08
CA ALA A 40 5.83 -0.67 13.00
C ALA A 40 7.17 -0.06 12.53
N PRO A 41 7.99 0.50 13.44
CA PRO A 41 9.23 1.20 13.09
C PRO A 41 10.16 0.37 12.20
N VAL A 42 10.15 -0.94 12.37
CA VAL A 42 10.92 -1.90 11.58
C VAL A 42 10.53 -1.86 10.10
N ASN A 43 9.24 -1.76 9.78
CA ASN A 43 8.74 -1.75 8.40
C ASN A 43 8.91 -0.37 7.75
N LEU A 44 8.78 0.72 8.51
CA LEU A 44 9.14 2.06 8.05
C LEU A 44 10.63 2.15 7.68
N ILE A 45 11.52 1.64 8.55
CA ILE A 45 12.97 1.62 8.30
C ILE A 45 13.30 0.75 7.07
N LYS A 46 12.63 -0.40 6.89
CA LYS A 46 12.83 -1.27 5.71
C LYS A 46 12.42 -0.60 4.40
N ASN A 47 11.30 0.11 4.39
CA ASN A 47 10.84 0.87 3.21
C ASN A 47 11.76 2.07 2.92
N MET A 48 12.21 2.80 3.95
CA MET A 48 13.16 3.90 3.79
C MET A 48 14.52 3.40 3.27
N ALA A 49 15.04 2.32 3.83
CA ALA A 49 16.31 1.72 3.40
C ALA A 49 16.25 1.25 1.92
N GLY A 50 15.15 0.64 1.50
CA GLY A 50 14.96 0.24 0.09
C GLY A 50 14.92 1.42 -0.88
N THR A 51 14.35 2.55 -0.48
CA THR A 51 14.21 3.74 -1.33
C THR A 51 15.52 4.52 -1.44
N VAL A 52 16.26 4.65 -0.33
CA VAL A 52 17.60 5.27 -0.30
C VAL A 52 18.59 4.42 -1.08
N PHE A 53 18.56 3.09 -0.92
CA PHE A 53 19.45 2.19 -1.67
C PHE A 53 19.18 2.22 -3.17
N LYS A 54 17.91 2.20 -3.61
CA LYS A 54 17.55 2.33 -5.03
C LYS A 54 18.08 3.65 -5.63
N SER A 55 17.90 4.76 -4.92
CA SER A 55 18.37 6.07 -5.38
C SER A 55 19.90 6.12 -5.51
N ALA A 56 20.61 5.56 -4.53
CA ALA A 56 22.08 5.46 -4.57
C ALA A 56 22.57 4.54 -5.71
N VAL A 57 21.88 3.43 -5.98
CA VAL A 57 22.23 2.51 -7.08
C VAL A 57 21.98 3.15 -8.44
N ILE A 58 20.83 3.83 -8.62
CA ILE A 58 20.52 4.57 -9.85
C ILE A 58 21.55 5.67 -10.09
N LEU A 59 21.92 6.43 -9.05
CA LEU A 59 22.93 7.49 -9.16
C LEU A 59 24.32 6.93 -9.51
N LYS A 60 24.75 5.83 -8.86
CA LYS A 60 26.01 5.14 -9.17
C LYS A 60 26.02 4.57 -10.58
N GLY A 61 24.91 3.98 -11.03
CA GLY A 61 24.75 3.46 -12.39
C GLY A 61 24.79 4.57 -13.44
N ALA A 62 24.07 5.66 -13.20
CA ALA A 62 24.04 6.84 -14.06
C ALA A 62 25.43 7.47 -14.20
N ASN A 63 26.17 7.67 -13.10
CA ASN A 63 27.55 8.20 -13.17
C ASN A 63 28.51 7.28 -13.92
N LYS A 64 28.35 5.96 -13.79
CA LYS A 64 29.20 4.99 -14.50
C LYS A 64 28.92 4.99 -16.00
N VAL A 65 27.66 5.05 -16.41
CA VAL A 65 27.27 5.14 -17.82
C VAL A 65 27.63 6.51 -18.41
N LEU A 66 27.41 7.59 -17.66
CA LEU A 66 27.82 8.94 -18.05
C LEU A 66 29.34 9.05 -18.19
N GLY A 67 30.12 8.44 -17.30
CA GLY A 67 31.59 8.40 -17.41
C GLY A 67 32.10 7.53 -18.56
N MET A 68 31.35 6.51 -18.97
CA MET A 68 31.67 5.70 -20.16
C MET A 68 31.31 6.40 -21.47
N ILE A 69 30.23 7.20 -21.49
CA ILE A 69 29.79 7.95 -22.67
C ILE A 69 30.51 9.31 -22.78
N GLY A 70 30.86 9.92 -21.64
CA GLY A 70 31.46 11.24 -21.52
C GLY A 70 32.96 11.25 -21.16
N GLY A 71 33.63 10.09 -21.19
CA GLY A 71 35.06 9.96 -20.97
C GLY A 71 35.91 10.56 -22.09
N LYS A 72 35.84 11.89 -22.24
CA LYS A 72 36.81 12.80 -22.88
C LYS A 72 36.34 14.24 -22.59
N LYS A 73 37.03 14.89 -21.65
CA LYS A 73 37.02 16.32 -21.21
C LYS A 73 36.93 16.32 -19.67
N ASP A 74 37.96 16.65 -18.90
CA ASP A 74 39.01 17.63 -19.11
C ASP A 74 40.33 17.21 -18.45
N GLU A 75 41.40 17.24 -19.23
CA GLU A 75 42.79 17.35 -18.79
C GLU A 75 43.18 18.81 -18.99
N LYS A 76 43.35 19.55 -17.88
CA LYS A 76 44.28 20.67 -17.68
C LYS A 76 44.18 21.23 -16.27
#